data_AF-A0A8R1IX41-F1
#
_entry.id   AF-A0A8R1IX41-F1
#
_cell.length_a   1.000
_cell.length_b   1.000
_cell.length_c   1.000
_cell.angle_alpha   90.00
_cell.angle_beta   90.00
_cell.angle_gamma   90.00
#
_symmetry.space_group_name_H-M   'P 1'
#
loop_
_entity.id
_entity.type
_entity.pdbx_description
1 polymer ?
#
loop_
_entity_poly.entity_id
_entity_poly.type
_entity_poly.pdbx_seq_one_letter_code
_entity_poly.pdbx_strand_id
1 'polypeptide(L)'
;MPFVPEHHLSPGHVDPKFWFWQYTYYPMDQGPTCCSDYAVSFHYVSPNLMYVLEYLIYHLKPFGIDRSIRVPKNDTIIHAAYSISRSERGSDDAFLDRPEVAL
;
A
#
# COMPACT_ATOMS: atom_id res chain seq x y z
N MET A 1 8.24 -13.45 -11.95
CA MET A 1 7.36 -13.06 -13.07
C MET A 1 7.81 -11.67 -13.54
N PRO A 2 8.20 -11.48 -14.81
CA PRO A 2 9.00 -10.34 -15.28
C PRO A 2 8.13 -9.10 -15.54
N PHE A 3 7.43 -8.61 -14.52
CA PHE A 3 6.65 -7.38 -14.64
C PHE A 3 6.82 -6.47 -13.43
N VAL A 4 6.54 -5.18 -13.67
CA VAL A 4 6.40 -4.16 -12.62
C VAL A 4 5.25 -4.52 -11.67
N PRO A 5 5.27 -4.09 -10.40
CA PRO A 5 4.26 -4.46 -9.40
C PRO A 5 2.81 -4.27 -9.89
N GLU A 6 2.52 -3.16 -10.56
CA GLU A 6 1.17 -2.81 -11.04
C GLU A 6 0.56 -3.88 -11.96
N HIS A 7 1.36 -4.50 -12.83
CA HIS A 7 0.91 -5.49 -13.80
C HIS A 7 0.53 -6.82 -13.16
N HIS A 8 1.00 -7.09 -11.93
CA HIS A 8 0.59 -8.28 -11.19
C HIS A 8 -0.77 -8.04 -10.51
N LEU A 9 -0.96 -6.84 -9.96
CA LEU A 9 -2.10 -6.51 -9.09
C LEU A 9 -3.33 -6.00 -9.84
N SER A 10 -3.19 -5.47 -11.06
CA SER A 10 -4.28 -4.90 -11.85
C SER A 10 -4.91 -5.97 -12.76
N PRO A 11 -6.13 -6.46 -12.46
CA PRO A 11 -6.75 -7.50 -13.29
C PRO A 11 -6.99 -7.02 -14.72
N GLY A 12 -6.56 -7.82 -15.70
CA GLY A 12 -6.77 -7.52 -17.13
C GLY A 12 -5.83 -6.46 -17.70
N HIS A 13 -4.86 -5.98 -16.92
CA HIS A 13 -3.86 -5.02 -17.39
C HIS A 13 -2.92 -5.64 -18.44
N VAL A 14 -2.61 -6.93 -18.29
CA VAL A 14 -1.79 -7.67 -19.27
C VAL A 14 -2.68 -8.64 -20.03
N ASP A 15 -2.69 -8.55 -21.36
CA ASP A 15 -3.47 -9.47 -22.21
C ASP A 15 -2.93 -10.91 -22.05
N PRO A 16 -3.77 -11.91 -21.72
CA PRO A 16 -3.35 -13.31 -21.69
C PRO A 16 -2.80 -13.85 -23.03
N LYS A 17 -2.98 -13.14 -24.14
CA LYS A 17 -2.34 -13.44 -25.43
C LYS A 17 -0.87 -13.02 -25.50
N PHE A 18 -0.39 -12.23 -24.55
CA PHE A 18 1.00 -11.79 -24.46
C PHE A 18 1.95 -12.99 -24.38
N TRP A 19 3.16 -12.86 -24.96
CA TRP A 19 4.11 -13.96 -25.09
C TRP A 19 4.35 -14.68 -23.76
N PHE A 20 4.34 -13.96 -22.63
CA PHE A 20 4.59 -14.54 -21.33
C PHE A 20 3.71 -15.77 -21.04
N TRP A 21 2.39 -15.67 -21.22
CA TRP A 21 1.45 -16.77 -20.99
C TRP A 21 1.63 -17.94 -21.97
N GLN A 22 2.19 -17.69 -23.16
CA GLN A 22 2.49 -18.74 -24.15
C GLN A 22 3.70 -19.59 -23.73
N TYR A 23 4.58 -19.06 -22.89
CA TYR A 23 5.82 -19.72 -22.46
C TYR A 23 5.82 -20.08 -20.96
N THR A 24 4.70 -19.89 -20.25
CA THR A 24 4.57 -20.29 -18.84
C THR A 24 4.04 -21.71 -18.71
N TYR A 25 4.72 -22.54 -17.92
CA TYR A 25 4.24 -23.88 -17.62
C TYR A 25 3.11 -23.89 -16.57
N TYR A 26 3.18 -23.01 -15.56
CA TYR A 26 2.17 -22.90 -14.52
C TYR A 26 1.20 -21.76 -14.82
N PRO A 27 -0.11 -21.98 -14.67
CA PRO A 27 -1.08 -20.91 -14.81
C PRO A 27 -0.85 -19.86 -13.71
N MET A 28 -1.17 -18.63 -14.04
CA MET A 28 -1.03 -17.50 -13.13
C MET A 28 -2.33 -16.72 -13.05
N ASP A 29 -2.61 -16.20 -11.88
CA ASP A 29 -3.71 -15.25 -11.69
C ASP A 29 -3.19 -13.82 -11.84
N GLN A 30 -4.03 -12.95 -12.41
CA GLN A 30 -3.86 -11.51 -12.32
C GLN A 30 -4.77 -10.98 -11.23
N GLY A 31 -4.31 -9.97 -10.51
CA GLY A 31 -5.09 -9.33 -9.47
C GLY A 31 -4.55 -9.57 -8.07
N PRO A 32 -5.31 -9.19 -7.04
CA PRO A 32 -4.85 -9.24 -5.65
C PRO A 32 -4.43 -10.62 -5.15
N THR A 33 -4.88 -11.70 -5.79
CA THR A 33 -4.54 -13.09 -5.42
C THR A 33 -3.29 -13.62 -6.10
N CYS A 34 -2.66 -12.86 -7.00
CA CYS A 34 -1.49 -13.30 -7.79
C CYS A 34 -0.25 -13.63 -6.95
N CYS A 35 -0.13 -12.95 -5.82
CA CYS A 35 1.15 -12.62 -5.24
C CYS A 35 1.11 -12.89 -3.75
N SER A 36 2.22 -13.39 -3.22
CA SER A 36 2.38 -13.60 -1.79
C SER A 36 2.25 -12.27 -1.04
N ASP A 37 1.57 -12.30 0.11
CA ASP A 37 1.57 -11.20 1.09
C ASP A 37 3.00 -10.87 1.62
N TYR A 38 3.97 -11.76 1.35
CA TYR A 38 5.38 -11.62 1.69
C TYR A 38 6.29 -11.50 0.46
N ALA A 39 5.78 -11.02 -0.68
CA ALA A 39 6.62 -10.79 -1.86
C ALA A 39 7.79 -9.84 -1.56
N VAL A 40 9.02 -10.27 -1.88
CA VAL A 40 10.27 -9.56 -1.51
C VAL A 40 10.84 -8.66 -2.61
N SER A 41 10.49 -8.89 -3.89
CA SER A 41 11.02 -8.10 -5.01
C SER A 41 10.15 -8.21 -6.27
N PHE A 42 10.24 -7.19 -7.11
CA PHE A 42 9.57 -7.11 -8.42
C PHE A 42 10.56 -6.71 -9.51
N HIS A 43 10.25 -7.00 -10.76
CA HIS A 43 11.08 -6.61 -11.90
C HIS A 43 10.80 -5.17 -12.31
N TYR A 44 11.79 -4.51 -12.93
CA TYR A 44 11.67 -3.17 -13.51
C TYR A 44 11.26 -2.08 -12.50
N VAL A 45 11.63 -2.25 -11.24
CA VAL A 45 11.44 -1.24 -10.19
C VAL A 45 12.54 -0.17 -10.34
N SER A 46 12.14 1.07 -10.62
CA SER A 46 13.07 2.21 -10.67
C SER A 46 13.49 2.66 -9.27
N PRO A 47 14.61 3.40 -9.11
CA PRO A 47 15.03 3.92 -7.80
C PRO A 47 13.95 4.75 -7.10
N ASN A 48 13.21 5.57 -7.86
CA ASN A 48 12.10 6.35 -7.31
C ASN A 48 10.97 5.46 -6.80
N LEU A 49 10.64 4.38 -7.52
CA LEU A 49 9.61 3.43 -7.10
C LEU A 49 10.06 2.64 -5.86
N MET A 50 11.37 2.38 -5.68
CA MET A 50 11.88 1.76 -4.44
C MET A 50 11.56 2.61 -3.21
N TYR A 51 11.79 3.93 -3.27
CA TYR A 51 11.44 4.84 -2.16
C TYR A 51 9.93 4.89 -1.88
N VAL A 52 9.11 4.87 -2.93
CA VAL A 52 7.65 4.82 -2.77
C VAL A 52 7.23 3.51 -2.08
N LEU A 53 7.76 2.37 -2.52
CA LEU A 53 7.47 1.07 -1.90
C LEU A 53 7.95 1.00 -0.46
N GLU A 54 9.13 1.52 -0.15
CA GLU A 54 9.65 1.61 1.21
C GLU A 54 8.70 2.39 2.12
N TYR A 55 8.25 3.56 1.65
CA TYR A 55 7.26 4.36 2.39
C TYR A 55 5.95 3.60 2.59
N LEU A 56 5.36 3.04 1.53
CA LEU A 56 4.06 2.37 1.59
C LEU A 56 4.07 1.10 2.44
N ILE A 57 5.17 0.35 2.45
CA ILE A 57 5.27 -0.93 3.17
C ILE A 57 5.62 -0.70 4.64
N TYR A 58 6.66 0.11 4.91
CA TYR A 58 7.26 0.22 6.24
C TYR A 58 6.86 1.46 7.02
N HIS A 59 6.56 2.58 6.35
CA HIS A 59 6.28 3.84 7.03
C HIS A 59 4.80 4.19 7.07
N LEU A 60 4.03 3.84 6.04
CA LEU A 60 2.59 4.08 6.00
C LEU A 60 1.88 3.18 7.02
N LYS A 61 1.09 3.81 7.88
CA LYS A 61 0.29 3.16 8.92
C LYS A 61 -1.20 3.44 8.66
N PRO A 62 -1.85 2.68 7.77
CA PRO A 62 -3.27 2.87 7.51
C PRO A 62 -4.09 2.51 8.75
N PHE A 63 -5.06 3.36 9.10
CA PHE A 63 -5.96 3.11 10.21
C PHE A 63 -6.94 1.98 9.89
N GLY A 64 -7.27 1.15 10.89
CA GLY A 64 -8.25 0.07 10.76
C GLY A 64 -7.73 -1.24 10.16
N ILE A 65 -6.47 -1.28 9.70
CA ILE A 65 -5.78 -2.51 9.29
C ILE A 65 -4.73 -2.77 10.37
N ASP A 66 -4.84 -3.90 11.08
CA ASP A 66 -4.12 -4.14 12.34
C ASP A 66 -2.60 -3.88 12.24
N ARG A 67 -2.21 -2.74 12.78
CA ARG A 67 -0.86 -2.33 13.14
C ARG A 67 -0.97 -1.51 14.42
N SER A 68 -1.14 -2.19 15.56
CA SER A 68 -0.84 -1.70 16.93
C SER A 68 -1.40 -0.34 17.40
N ILE A 69 -2.33 0.28 16.68
CA ILE A 69 -2.97 1.53 17.11
C ILE A 69 -3.88 1.23 18.30
N ARG A 70 -3.46 1.69 19.47
CA ARG A 70 -4.24 1.59 20.70
C ARG A 70 -5.32 2.67 20.69
N VAL A 71 -6.53 2.28 20.34
CA VAL A 71 -7.71 3.15 20.46
C VAL A 71 -8.16 3.17 21.93
N PRO A 72 -8.21 4.32 22.61
CA PRO A 72 -8.76 4.41 23.96
C PRO A 72 -10.21 3.93 23.98
N LYS A 73 -10.64 3.27 25.08
CA LYS A 73 -12.01 2.70 25.19
C LYS A 73 -13.14 3.71 25.00
N ASN A 74 -12.87 5.00 25.26
CA ASN A 74 -13.86 6.07 25.17
C ASN A 74 -13.76 6.86 23.87
N ASP A 75 -12.98 6.37 22.90
CA ASP A 75 -12.69 7.10 21.67
C ASP A 75 -13.09 6.28 20.43
N THR A 76 -13.40 6.98 19.34
CA THR A 76 -13.68 6.33 18.05
C THR A 76 -12.37 6.07 17.29
N ILE A 77 -12.36 5.04 16.44
CA ILE A 77 -11.20 4.74 15.58
C ILE A 77 -10.80 5.97 14.74
N ILE A 78 -11.79 6.73 14.26
CA ILE A 78 -11.56 7.90 13.41
C ILE A 78 -10.98 9.08 14.20
N HIS A 79 -11.47 9.34 15.41
CA HIS A 79 -10.93 10.43 16.23
C HIS A 79 -9.52 10.09 16.77
N ALA A 80 -9.28 8.85 17.20
CA ALA A 80 -7.94 8.38 17.52
C ALA A 80 -7.01 8.43 16.31
N ALA A 81 -7.51 8.12 15.11
CA ALA A 81 -6.75 8.21 13.88
C ALA A 81 -6.34 9.64 13.55
N TYR A 82 -7.29 10.56 13.62
CA TYR A 82 -7.07 11.97 13.35
C TYR A 82 -6.05 12.59 14.32
N SER A 83 -6.20 12.32 15.62
CA SER A 83 -5.28 12.84 16.64
C SER A 83 -3.85 12.31 16.48
N ILE A 84 -3.67 11.01 16.23
CA ILE A 84 -2.34 10.41 15.97
C ILE A 84 -1.74 10.95 14.67
N SER A 85 -2.53 11.07 13.61
CA SER A 85 -2.06 11.64 12.33
C SER A 85 -1.54 13.07 12.53
N ARG A 86 -2.19 13.86 13.39
CA ARG A 86 -1.75 15.21 13.71
C ARG A 86 -0.53 15.25 14.61
N SER A 87 -0.40 14.33 15.57
CA SER A 87 0.76 14.31 16.48
C SER A 87 2.04 13.88 15.78
N GLU A 88 1.95 12.93 14.85
CA GLU A 88 3.08 12.37 14.09
C GLU A 88 3.32 13.06 12.74
N ARG A 89 2.74 14.26 12.55
CA ARG A 89 2.75 14.97 11.27
C ARG A 89 4.14 15.46 10.88
N GLY A 90 4.43 15.44 9.58
CA GLY A 90 5.65 16.04 9.01
C GLY A 90 5.63 17.57 9.02
N SER A 91 6.78 18.18 8.70
CA SER A 91 6.93 19.64 8.58
C SER A 91 6.07 20.28 7.50
N ASP A 92 5.66 19.50 6.50
CA ASP A 92 4.86 19.94 5.35
C ASP A 92 3.48 19.25 5.32
N ASP A 93 3.00 18.78 6.47
CA ASP A 93 1.72 18.11 6.56
C ASP A 93 0.54 19.07 6.34
N ALA A 94 -0.42 18.65 5.51
CA ALA A 94 -1.56 19.47 5.10
C ALA A 94 -2.48 19.91 6.27
N PHE A 95 -2.35 19.31 7.46
CA PHE A 95 -3.12 19.65 8.65
C PHE A 95 -2.43 20.63 9.61
N LEU A 96 -1.25 21.16 9.26
CA LEU A 96 -0.51 22.11 10.11
C LEU A 96 -1.35 23.33 10.49
N ASP A 97 -2.04 23.92 9.52
CA ASP A 97 -2.79 25.17 9.71
C ASP A 97 -4.27 24.95 10.04
N ARG A 98 -4.74 23.69 10.11
CA ARG A 98 -6.16 23.42 10.35
C ARG A 98 -6.48 23.39 11.85
N PRO A 99 -7.56 24.04 12.31
CA PRO A 99 -8.03 23.87 13.68
C PRO A 99 -8.44 22.42 13.92
N GLU A 100 -8.39 21.99 15.18
CA GLU A 100 -8.86 20.67 15.58
C GLU A 100 -10.36 20.56 15.26
N VAL A 101 -10.72 19.56 14.44
CA VAL A 101 -12.13 19.31 14.11
C VAL A 101 -12.73 18.59 15.31
N ALA A 102 -13.72 19.21 15.95
CA ALA A 102 -14.57 18.52 16.92
C ALA A 102 -15.40 17.47 16.17
N LEU A 103 -14.92 16.22 16.19
CA LEU A 103 -15.62 15.04 15.68
C LEU A 103 -16.42 14.38 16.81
#